data_AF-F0YQC3-F1
#
_entry.id   AF-F0YQC3-F1
#
_cell.length_a   1.000
_cell.length_b   1.000
_cell.length_c   1.000
_cell.angle_alpha   90.00
_cell.angle_beta   90.00
_cell.angle_gamma   90.00
#
_symmetry.space_group_name_H-M   'P 1'
#
loop_
_entity.id
_entity.type
_entity.pdbx_description
1 polymer ?
#
loop_
_entity_poly.entity_id
_entity_poly.type
_entity_poly.pdbx_seq_one_letter_code
_entity_poly.pdbx_strand_id
1 'polypeptide(L)'
;MARKASTLLALANVASALSAVPRSGLSLTKALAPELLDFGEASSRDAADTKVLNFASPSEIEAAFAGAGVPIGLDGAAGHEDGHLLTACRTALEYSVRTRHPLFLNQLYGGVDDAALAGEWLVAACNTNAHTYE
;
A
#
# COMPACT_ATOMS: atom_id res chain seq x y z
N MET A 1 -20.33 -3.82 8.64
CA MET A 1 -19.14 -4.71 8.68
C MET A 1 -18.48 -4.92 7.31
N ALA A 2 -19.17 -4.69 6.18
CA ALA A 2 -18.64 -4.93 4.82
C ALA A 2 -17.73 -3.85 4.20
N ARG A 3 -17.48 -2.70 4.87
CA ARG A 3 -16.79 -1.54 4.26
C ARG A 3 -15.26 -1.52 4.43
N LYS A 4 -14.69 -2.40 5.27
CA LYS A 4 -13.23 -2.48 5.50
C LYS A 4 -12.47 -3.35 4.48
N ALA A 5 -13.19 -4.08 3.63
CA ALA A 5 -12.59 -5.03 2.69
C ALA A 5 -11.99 -4.37 1.43
N SER A 6 -12.39 -3.13 1.11
CA SER A 6 -12.06 -2.50 -0.19
C SER A 6 -10.59 -2.11 -0.33
N THR A 7 -9.96 -1.56 0.73
CA THR A 7 -8.53 -1.18 0.69
C THR A 7 -7.59 -2.39 0.73
N LEU A 8 -7.93 -3.43 1.50
CA LEU A 8 -7.16 -4.68 1.54
C LEU A 8 -7.20 -5.41 0.20
N LEU A 9 -8.34 -5.38 -0.49
CA LEU A 9 -8.46 -5.93 -1.85
C LEU A 9 -7.63 -5.11 -2.85
N ALA A 10 -7.64 -3.78 -2.74
CA ALA A 10 -6.82 -2.91 -3.58
C ALA A 10 -5.30 -3.16 -3.38
N LEU A 11 -4.83 -3.29 -2.13
CA LEU A 11 -3.44 -3.64 -1.82
C LEU A 11 -3.06 -5.03 -2.31
N ALA A 12 -3.95 -6.02 -2.18
CA ALA A 12 -3.74 -7.37 -2.70
C ALA A 12 -3.65 -7.38 -4.24
N ASN A 13 -4.42 -6.53 -4.92
CA ASN A 13 -4.39 -6.41 -6.37
C ASN A 13 -3.12 -5.70 -6.87
N VAL A 14 -2.65 -4.67 -6.16
CA VAL A 14 -1.33 -4.08 -6.42
C VAL A 14 -0.25 -5.15 -6.24
N ALA A 15 -0.25 -5.91 -5.14
CA ALA A 15 0.70 -7.00 -4.93
C ALA A 15 0.66 -8.08 -6.01
N SER A 16 -0.54 -8.44 -6.50
CA SER A 16 -0.74 -9.38 -7.61
C SER A 16 -0.18 -8.83 -8.92
N ALA A 17 -0.48 -7.56 -9.25
CA ALA A 17 0.02 -6.90 -10.46
C ALA A 17 1.55 -6.72 -10.44
N LEU A 18 2.13 -6.46 -9.27
CA LEU A 18 3.58 -6.40 -9.04
C LEU A 18 4.27 -7.74 -9.34
N SER A 19 3.57 -8.87 -9.14
CA SER A 19 4.14 -10.21 -9.36
C SER A 19 4.26 -10.61 -10.83
N ALA A 20 3.57 -9.91 -11.74
CA ALA A 20 3.51 -10.21 -13.17
C ALA A 20 4.57 -9.46 -14.02
N VAL A 21 5.39 -8.59 -13.42
CA VAL A 21 6.41 -7.79 -14.10
C VAL A 21 7.66 -8.64 -14.39
N PRO A 22 8.27 -8.56 -15.59
CA PRO A 22 9.58 -9.16 -15.87
C PRO A 22 10.62 -8.71 -14.84
N ARG A 23 11.30 -9.68 -14.21
CA ARG A 23 12.30 -9.46 -13.15
C ARG A 23 13.53 -8.72 -13.68
N SER A 24 13.49 -7.40 -13.77
CA SER A 24 14.68 -6.59 -14.02
C SER A 24 14.80 -5.46 -13.01
N GLY A 25 15.46 -5.78 -11.89
CA GLY A 25 15.92 -4.81 -10.90
C GLY A 25 14.87 -4.34 -9.89
N LEU A 26 15.35 -3.78 -8.77
CA LEU A 26 14.53 -3.15 -7.74
C LEU A 26 14.00 -1.77 -8.20
N SER A 27 13.71 -1.56 -9.49
CA SER A 27 13.34 -0.25 -10.08
C SER A 27 12.13 0.35 -9.37
N LEU A 28 11.06 -0.43 -9.31
CA LEU A 28 9.81 -0.01 -8.69
C LEU A 28 9.94 0.15 -7.18
N THR A 29 10.64 -0.75 -6.51
CA THR A 29 10.91 -0.62 -5.06
C THR A 29 11.73 0.64 -4.76
N LYS A 30 12.75 0.95 -5.58
CA LYS A 30 13.55 2.17 -5.46
C LYS A 30 12.72 3.43 -5.66
N ALA A 31 11.75 3.40 -6.59
CA ALA A 31 10.85 4.53 -6.83
C ALA A 31 9.83 4.69 -5.70
N LEU A 32 9.27 3.59 -5.19
CA LEU A 32 8.19 3.59 -4.20
C LEU A 32 8.68 3.82 -2.76
N ALA A 33 9.87 3.33 -2.39
CA ALA A 33 10.41 3.44 -1.05
C ALA A 33 10.37 4.87 -0.45
N PRO A 34 10.83 5.93 -1.14
CA PRO A 34 10.72 7.29 -0.60
C PRO A 34 9.26 7.71 -0.38
N GLU A 35 8.35 7.37 -1.28
CA GLU A 35 6.92 7.73 -1.14
C GLU A 35 6.26 7.04 0.07
N LEU A 36 6.69 5.82 0.41
CA LEU A 36 6.23 5.11 1.61
C LEU A 36 6.73 5.79 2.89
N LEU A 37 7.97 6.27 2.89
CA LEU A 37 8.54 7.06 4.00
C LEU A 37 7.78 8.38 4.16
N ASP A 38 7.59 9.12 3.06
CA ASP A 38 6.83 10.38 3.05
C ASP A 38 5.39 10.17 3.54
N PHE A 39 4.73 9.10 3.11
CA PHE A 39 3.40 8.73 3.59
C PHE A 39 3.41 8.44 5.11
N GLY A 40 4.43 7.75 5.61
CA GLY A 40 4.63 7.46 7.01
C GLY A 40 4.83 8.73 7.84
N GLU A 41 5.67 9.66 7.39
CA GLU A 41 5.91 10.95 8.06
C GLU A 41 4.66 11.84 8.05
N ALA A 42 3.99 11.95 6.91
CA ALA A 42 2.74 12.70 6.77
C ALA A 42 1.57 12.08 7.57
N SER A 43 1.70 10.82 8.00
CA SER A 43 0.74 10.15 8.87
C SER A 43 1.11 10.25 10.36
N SER A 44 2.22 10.91 10.70
CA SER A 44 2.71 11.00 12.07
C SER A 44 2.04 12.12 12.88
N ARG A 45 2.38 12.19 14.16
CA ARG A 45 1.82 13.16 15.12
C ARG A 45 2.10 14.61 14.76
N ASP A 46 3.18 14.87 14.04
CA ASP A 46 3.62 16.21 13.66
C ASP A 46 2.84 16.75 12.44
N ALA A 47 2.12 15.88 11.74
CA ALA A 47 1.31 16.22 10.57
C ALA A 47 -0.19 16.40 10.93
N ALA A 48 -0.47 17.23 11.93
CA ALA A 48 -1.82 17.38 12.51
C ALA A 48 -2.92 17.85 11.54
N ASP A 49 -2.55 18.40 10.38
CA ASP A 49 -3.48 18.87 9.33
C ASP A 49 -3.81 17.78 8.29
N THR A 50 -3.11 16.63 8.32
CA THR A 50 -3.37 15.53 7.40
C THR A 50 -4.65 14.79 7.81
N LYS A 51 -5.52 14.49 6.84
CA LYS A 51 -6.72 13.69 7.07
C LYS A 51 -6.36 12.25 7.44
N VAL A 52 -7.03 11.70 8.46
CA VAL A 52 -6.93 10.27 8.83
C VAL A 52 -7.29 9.34 7.67
N LEU A 53 -8.23 9.76 6.82
CA LEU A 53 -8.69 9.03 5.63
C LEU A 53 -9.27 10.02 4.63
N ASN A 54 -8.92 9.88 3.36
CA ASN A 54 -9.67 10.47 2.26
C ASN A 54 -10.81 9.52 1.89
N PHE A 55 -11.99 9.76 2.49
CA PHE A 55 -13.13 8.87 2.31
C PHE A 55 -13.63 8.89 0.87
N ALA A 56 -13.74 7.71 0.28
CA ALA A 56 -14.34 7.46 -1.04
C ALA A 56 -15.22 6.21 -0.97
N SER A 57 -16.27 6.19 -1.78
CA SER A 57 -17.12 5.03 -2.01
C SER A 57 -16.37 3.95 -2.81
N PRO A 58 -16.81 2.68 -2.76
CA PRO A 58 -16.19 1.61 -3.54
C PRO A 58 -16.08 1.93 -5.04
N SER A 59 -17.14 2.48 -5.63
CA SER A 59 -17.15 2.87 -7.05
C SER A 59 -16.17 4.00 -7.39
N GLU A 60 -15.94 4.94 -6.47
CA GLU A 60 -14.94 6.01 -6.67
C GLU A 60 -13.52 5.45 -6.61
N ILE A 61 -13.25 4.50 -5.70
CA ILE A 61 -11.96 3.83 -5.62
C ILE A 61 -11.72 2.98 -6.87
N GLU A 62 -12.71 2.21 -7.32
CA GLU A 62 -12.64 1.44 -8.57
C GLU A 62 -12.32 2.34 -9.77
N ALA A 63 -13.00 3.48 -9.88
CA ALA A 63 -12.75 4.46 -10.93
C ALA A 63 -11.33 5.06 -10.85
N ALA A 64 -10.82 5.32 -9.65
CA ALA A 64 -9.47 5.86 -9.46
C ALA A 64 -8.38 4.87 -9.89
N PHE A 65 -8.54 3.58 -9.58
CA PHE A 65 -7.62 2.52 -10.03
C PHE A 65 -7.70 2.28 -11.53
N ALA A 66 -8.90 2.30 -12.12
CA ALA A 66 -9.06 2.27 -13.57
C ALA A 66 -8.35 3.48 -14.24
N GLY A 67 -8.47 4.67 -13.65
CA GLY A 67 -7.77 5.89 -14.08
C GLY A 67 -6.24 5.81 -13.94
N ALA A 68 -5.73 5.04 -12.98
CA ALA A 68 -4.29 4.75 -12.84
C ALA A 68 -3.76 3.78 -13.90
N GLY A 69 -4.64 3.19 -14.72
CA GLY A 69 -4.30 2.17 -15.71
C GLY A 69 -4.12 0.76 -15.13
N VAL A 70 -4.52 0.56 -13.86
CA VAL A 70 -4.50 -0.73 -13.16
C VAL A 70 -5.87 -0.97 -12.52
N PRO A 71 -6.88 -1.41 -13.30
CA PRO A 71 -8.21 -1.70 -12.77
C PRO A 71 -8.16 -2.75 -11.64
N ILE A 72 -9.08 -2.66 -10.68
CA ILE A 72 -9.19 -3.60 -9.54
C ILE A 72 -9.65 -5.00 -10.00
N GLY A 73 -10.24 -5.11 -11.19
CA GLY A 73 -10.66 -6.39 -11.76
C GLY A 73 -9.50 -7.37 -11.95
N LEU A 74 -9.71 -8.63 -11.59
CA LEU A 74 -8.75 -9.73 -11.78
C LEU A 74 -9.09 -10.56 -13.04
N ASP A 75 -9.67 -9.93 -14.05
CA ASP A 75 -10.18 -10.54 -15.29
C ASP A 75 -9.09 -10.98 -16.28
N GLY A 76 -7.93 -11.40 -15.76
CA GLY A 76 -6.83 -11.97 -16.55
C GLY A 76 -5.94 -10.92 -17.22
N ALA A 77 -5.84 -9.72 -16.63
CA ALA A 77 -5.02 -8.64 -17.16
C ALA A 77 -3.54 -9.07 -17.34
N ALA A 78 -2.97 -8.69 -18.48
CA ALA A 78 -1.53 -8.74 -18.72
C ALA A 78 -0.77 -7.90 -17.67
N GLY A 79 0.51 -8.20 -17.44
CA GLY A 79 1.34 -7.38 -16.55
C GLY A 79 1.31 -5.89 -16.94
N HIS A 80 1.28 -5.01 -15.94
CA HIS A 80 1.28 -3.56 -16.15
C HIS A 80 2.71 -3.01 -16.13
N GLU A 81 2.94 -1.90 -16.84
CA GLU A 81 4.23 -1.21 -16.79
C GLU A 81 4.50 -0.60 -15.40
N ASP A 82 5.77 -0.50 -15.00
CA ASP A 82 6.20 0.07 -13.71
C ASP A 82 5.56 1.44 -13.41
N GLY A 83 5.36 2.28 -14.44
CA GLY A 83 4.73 3.60 -14.26
C GLY A 83 3.25 3.52 -13.86
N HIS A 84 2.50 2.58 -14.43
CA HIS A 84 1.12 2.32 -14.05
C HIS A 84 1.04 1.71 -12.65
N LEU A 85 1.95 0.80 -12.32
CA LEU A 85 2.05 0.21 -10.98
C LEU A 85 2.39 1.26 -9.91
N LEU A 86 3.33 2.16 -10.18
CA LEU A 86 3.66 3.24 -9.26
C LEU A 86 2.48 4.19 -9.05
N THR A 87 1.74 4.51 -10.12
CA THR A 87 0.52 5.32 -10.03
C THR A 87 -0.55 4.60 -9.21
N ALA A 88 -0.73 3.29 -9.40
CA ALA A 88 -1.65 2.50 -8.60
C ALA A 88 -1.24 2.42 -7.12
N CYS A 89 0.05 2.32 -6.80
CA CYS A 89 0.56 2.41 -5.44
C CYS A 89 0.22 3.75 -4.79
N ARG A 90 0.38 4.86 -5.51
CA ARG A 90 -0.04 6.20 -5.04
C ARG A 90 -1.53 6.27 -4.78
N THR A 91 -2.35 5.74 -5.69
CA THR A 91 -3.80 5.63 -5.50
C THR A 91 -4.14 4.81 -4.25
N ALA A 92 -3.42 3.69 -4.01
CA ALA A 92 -3.61 2.89 -2.82
C ALA A 92 -3.28 3.67 -1.54
N LEU A 93 -2.19 4.42 -1.51
CA LEU A 93 -1.80 5.26 -0.36
C LEU A 93 -2.81 6.38 -0.10
N GLU A 94 -3.28 7.06 -1.16
CA GLU A 94 -4.23 8.17 -1.09
C GLU A 94 -5.55 7.76 -0.41
N TYR A 95 -6.10 6.61 -0.78
CA TYR A 95 -7.37 6.11 -0.24
C TYR A 95 -7.19 5.17 0.97
N SER A 96 -5.97 4.99 1.46
CA SER A 96 -5.71 4.18 2.66
C SER A 96 -5.99 4.97 3.93
N VAL A 97 -6.47 4.25 4.95
CA VAL A 97 -6.58 4.81 6.30
C VAL A 97 -5.16 4.97 6.86
N ARG A 98 -4.83 6.17 7.35
CA ARG A 98 -3.57 6.46 8.02
C ARG A 98 -3.61 5.97 9.47
N THR A 99 -3.33 4.68 9.66
CA THR A 99 -3.38 4.04 10.99
C THR A 99 -2.31 4.56 11.96
N ARG A 100 -1.22 5.14 11.44
CA ARG A 100 -0.19 5.85 12.24
C ARG A 100 -0.69 7.17 12.84
N HIS A 101 -1.78 7.73 12.31
CA HIS A 101 -2.28 9.05 12.70
C HIS A 101 -2.74 9.06 14.18
N PRO A 102 -2.39 10.08 14.99
CA PRO A 102 -2.74 10.12 16.42
C PRO A 102 -4.26 10.14 16.68
N LEU A 103 -5.04 10.60 15.71
CA LEU A 103 -6.51 10.62 15.76
C LEU A 103 -7.16 9.36 15.15
N PHE A 104 -6.38 8.34 14.77
CA PHE A 104 -6.92 7.03 14.42
C PHE A 104 -7.28 6.25 15.69
N LEU A 105 -8.53 6.40 16.15
CA LEU A 105 -9.04 5.79 17.39
C LEU A 105 -10.07 4.68 17.14
N ASN A 106 -10.14 4.20 15.90
CA ASN A 106 -11.20 3.29 15.48
C ASN A 106 -10.99 1.86 16.00
N GLN A 107 -9.75 1.43 16.24
CA GLN A 107 -9.39 0.04 16.49
C GLN A 107 -8.55 -0.10 17.77
N LEU A 108 -8.34 -1.35 18.22
CA LEU A 108 -7.45 -1.68 19.34
C LEU A 108 -5.95 -1.69 18.95
N TYR A 109 -5.64 -1.22 17.74
CA TYR A 109 -4.29 -0.96 17.26
C TYR A 109 -4.27 0.44 16.62
N GLY A 110 -3.10 1.05 16.57
CA GLY A 110 -2.87 2.36 16.00
C GLY A 110 -1.45 2.81 16.28
N GLY A 111 -0.95 3.78 15.53
CA GLY A 111 0.48 4.06 15.50
C GLY A 111 1.27 3.01 14.72
N VAL A 112 2.48 3.36 14.35
CA VAL A 112 3.50 2.46 13.80
C VAL A 112 4.80 2.85 14.46
N ASP A 113 5.46 1.88 15.09
CA ASP A 113 6.80 2.05 15.66
C ASP A 113 7.85 1.94 14.55
N ASP A 114 8.81 2.85 14.52
CA ASP A 114 9.78 2.92 13.42
C ASP A 114 10.73 1.71 13.41
N ALA A 115 11.08 1.16 14.58
CA ALA A 115 11.90 -0.04 14.66
C ALA A 115 11.11 -1.28 14.20
N ALA A 116 9.82 -1.35 14.52
CA ALA A 116 8.92 -2.38 14.01
C ALA A 116 8.81 -2.33 12.48
N LEU A 117 8.61 -1.14 11.88
CA LEU A 117 8.54 -0.98 10.43
C LEU A 117 9.85 -1.39 9.74
N ALA A 118 10.99 -0.99 10.31
CA ALA A 118 12.30 -1.41 9.81
C ALA A 118 12.47 -2.94 9.88
N GLY A 119 12.00 -3.58 10.96
CA GLY A 119 11.96 -5.02 11.12
C GLY A 119 11.09 -5.71 10.06
N GLU A 120 9.90 -5.16 9.75
CA GLU A 120 9.04 -5.67 8.69
C GLU A 120 9.72 -5.63 7.32
N TRP A 121 10.40 -4.53 6.99
CA TRP A 121 11.15 -4.40 5.74
C TRP A 121 12.32 -5.37 5.66
N LEU A 122 13.03 -5.59 6.78
CA LEU A 122 14.11 -6.56 6.87
C LEU A 122 13.59 -7.99 6.62
N VAL A 123 12.50 -8.37 7.28
CA VAL A 123 11.87 -9.70 7.12
C VAL A 123 11.40 -9.89 5.67
N ALA A 124 10.74 -8.88 5.08
CA ALA A 124 10.30 -8.93 3.69
C ALA A 124 11.46 -9.06 2.70
N ALA A 125 12.58 -8.37 2.94
CA ALA A 125 13.78 -8.46 2.12
C ALA A 125 14.45 -9.84 2.19
N CYS A 126 14.44 -10.49 3.35
CA CYS A 126 14.97 -11.85 3.52
C CYS A 126 14.08 -12.92 2.87
N ASN A 127 12.76 -12.68 2.77
CA ASN A 127 11.78 -13.56 2.12
C ASN A 127 11.99 -15.06 2.44
N THR A 128 12.22 -15.37 3.73
CA THR A 128 12.47 -16.73 4.22
C THR A 128 11.24 -17.30 4.91
N ASN A 129 11.26 -18.60 5.19
CA ASN A 129 10.25 -19.29 6.00
C ASN A 129 10.85 -19.70 7.36
N ALA A 130 9.99 -19.93 8.35
CA ALA A 130 10.40 -20.32 9.70
C ALA A 130 10.28 -21.84 9.93
N HIS A 131 10.58 -22.67 8.92
CA HIS A 131 10.47 -24.13 9.04
C HIS A 131 11.78 -24.79 9.48
N THR A 132 12.91 -24.16 9.22
CA THR A 132 14.24 -24.73 9.44
C THR A 132 15.19 -23.70 10.06
N TYR A 133 16.28 -24.19 10.67
CA TYR A 133 17.37 -23.35 11.17
C TYR A 133 18.47 -23.09 10.13
N GLU A 134 18.49 -23.84 9.03
CA GLU A 134 19.33 -23.57 7.84
C GLU A 134 18.76 -22.40 7.03
#